data_AF-B1XUM2-F1
#
_entry.id   AF-B1XUM2-F1
#
_cell.length_a   1.000
_cell.length_b   1.000
_cell.length_c   1.000
_cell.angle_alpha   90.00
_cell.angle_beta   90.00
_cell.angle_gamma   90.00
#
_symmetry.space_group_name_H-M   'P 1'
#
loop_
_entity.id
_entity.type
_entity.pdbx_description
1 polymer ?
#
loop_
_entity_poly.entity_id
_entity_poly.type
_entity_poly.pdbx_seq_one_letter_code
_entity_poly.pdbx_strand_id
1 'polypeptide(L)'
;MVIQLPRPAITAVSGEQKSVISVTFKVLNYDNPSFAKWFEGGLTNLCYNAVDCHLKDRPDQIALVAVSTETNQEKAYTFKELHEEVNRMVAIYKANGIQKGDRVLICMPMIAEACFAMLACARIGAIHSVEFGGFASHSLASRIDDAKPKLIVTAEAGARGGKAVPYKPLLDEAITLTEYKPEKVLIVNRGLTDFTTIAGRDLDYATERQKNYSWQIDLLYL
;
A
#
# COMPACT_ATOMS: atom_id res chain seq x y z
N MET A 1 0.98 -9.34 -12.64
CA MET A 1 2.07 -8.35 -12.78
C MET A 1 3.38 -9.04 -12.45
N VAL A 2 4.30 -9.18 -13.41
CA VAL A 2 5.71 -9.12 -13.03
C VAL A 2 5.90 -7.66 -12.65
N ILE A 3 5.99 -7.36 -11.35
CA ILE A 3 6.33 -6.01 -10.91
C ILE A 3 7.80 -5.84 -11.21
N GLN A 4 8.11 -5.43 -12.44
CA GLN A 4 9.47 -5.15 -12.84
C GLN A 4 9.80 -3.75 -12.34
N LEU A 5 9.95 -3.64 -11.02
CA LEU A 5 10.68 -2.53 -10.45
C LEU A 5 12.09 -2.61 -11.03
N PRO A 6 12.65 -1.51 -11.57
CA PRO A 6 14.07 -1.50 -11.92
C PRO A 6 14.84 -1.98 -10.69
N ARG A 7 15.79 -2.92 -10.88
CA ARG A 7 16.54 -3.58 -9.80
C ARG A 7 16.87 -2.57 -8.69
N PRO A 8 16.42 -2.80 -7.44
CA PRO A 8 16.99 -2.06 -6.32
C PRO A 8 18.42 -2.56 -6.16
N ALA A 9 19.38 -1.75 -6.61
CA ALA A 9 20.77 -1.92 -6.22
C ALA A 9 20.86 -1.48 -4.74
N ILE A 10 20.58 -2.40 -3.82
CA ILE A 10 21.14 -2.30 -2.46
C ILE A 10 22.50 -2.99 -2.52
N THR A 11 23.41 -2.35 -3.23
CA THR A 11 24.84 -2.58 -3.05
C THR A 11 25.30 -1.39 -2.23
N ALA A 12 26.05 -1.63 -1.15
CA ALA A 12 26.82 -0.57 -0.50
C ALA A 12 27.90 -0.10 -1.49
N VAL A 13 27.49 0.70 -2.48
CA VAL A 13 28.41 1.39 -3.38
C VAL A 13 28.86 2.62 -2.64
N SER A 14 30.18 2.76 -2.52
CA SER A 14 30.88 3.92 -1.96
C SER A 14 30.74 5.18 -2.83
N GLY A 15 29.53 5.52 -3.26
CA GLY A 15 29.26 6.65 -4.13
C GLY A 15 27.84 7.14 -3.97
N GLU A 16 27.73 8.41 -3.60
CA GLU A 16 26.53 9.24 -3.42
C GLU A 16 25.24 8.72 -4.10
N GLN A 17 24.47 7.87 -3.41
CA GLN A 17 23.02 7.88 -3.58
C GLN A 17 22.45 8.85 -2.55
N LYS A 18 21.90 9.96 -3.03
CA LYS A 18 21.22 11.00 -2.23
C LYS A 18 19.83 10.52 -1.76
N SER A 19 19.77 9.35 -1.15
CA SER A 19 18.66 8.93 -0.31
C SER A 19 18.99 9.35 1.11
N VAL A 20 18.09 10.08 1.77
CA VAL A 20 18.34 10.61 3.12
C VAL A 20 18.71 9.45 4.03
N ILE A 21 19.94 9.49 4.55
CA ILE A 21 20.47 8.71 5.66
C ILE A 21 21.09 9.75 6.59
N SER A 22 20.76 9.73 7.87
CA SER A 22 21.58 10.38 8.90
C SER A 22 23.05 10.02 8.65
N VAL A 23 23.93 11.03 8.62
CA VAL A 23 25.31 10.91 8.10
C VAL A 23 26.19 9.93 8.93
N THR A 24 25.68 9.42 10.05
CA THR A 24 26.38 8.46 10.91
C THR A 24 25.50 7.23 11.20
N PHE A 25 25.90 6.07 10.70
CA PHE A 25 25.27 4.77 10.99
C PHE A 25 26.31 3.64 11.06
N LYS A 26 25.99 2.58 11.82
CA LYS A 26 26.78 1.34 11.88
C LYS A 26 26.24 0.37 10.82
N VAL A 27 27.07 0.00 9.84
CA VAL A 27 26.65 -0.85 8.70
C VAL A 27 26.04 -2.18 9.18
N LEU A 28 26.73 -2.87 10.10
CA LEU A 28 26.26 -4.11 10.70
C LEU A 28 26.55 -4.08 12.20
N ASN A 29 25.50 -4.20 13.01
CA ASN A 29 25.60 -4.57 14.42
C ASN A 29 25.19 -6.04 14.58
N TYR A 30 26.11 -6.85 15.12
CA TYR A 30 25.93 -8.27 15.35
C TYR A 30 26.22 -8.65 16.82
N ASP A 31 26.02 -7.71 17.74
CA ASP A 31 26.37 -7.87 19.16
C ASP A 31 25.40 -8.85 19.89
N ASN A 32 24.24 -9.19 19.29
CA ASN A 32 23.24 -10.13 19.83
C ASN A 32 22.64 -11.09 18.77
N PRO A 33 23.36 -12.14 18.36
CA PRO A 33 22.82 -13.14 17.43
C PRO A 33 21.61 -13.89 18.03
N SER A 34 20.55 -14.21 17.27
CA SER A 34 20.34 -14.08 15.82
C SER A 34 19.77 -12.73 15.35
N PHE A 35 19.73 -11.72 16.21
CA PHE A 35 19.14 -10.41 15.93
C PHE A 35 20.15 -9.43 15.31
N ALA A 36 20.49 -9.65 14.04
CA ALA A 36 21.33 -8.73 13.27
C ALA A 36 20.60 -7.40 13.01
N LYS A 37 21.30 -6.28 13.19
CA LYS A 37 20.81 -4.95 12.80
C LYS A 37 21.68 -4.40 11.68
N TRP A 38 21.05 -4.07 10.56
CA TRP A 38 21.71 -3.46 9.41
C TRP A 38 21.42 -1.96 9.40
N PHE A 39 22.46 -1.16 9.11
CA PHE A 39 22.38 0.29 9.05
C PHE A 39 21.84 0.93 10.34
N GLU A 40 22.30 0.44 11.50
CA GLU A 40 21.85 0.91 12.81
C GLU A 40 22.18 2.41 13.00
N GLY A 41 21.16 3.21 13.30
CA GLY A 41 21.24 4.66 13.39
C GLY A 41 20.91 5.40 12.09
N GLY A 42 20.79 4.68 10.96
CA GLY A 42 20.33 5.22 9.68
C GLY A 42 18.82 5.41 9.66
N LEU A 43 18.36 6.56 9.14
CA LEU A 43 16.94 6.83 8.87
C LEU A 43 16.72 6.90 7.36
N THR A 44 15.63 6.33 6.85
CA THR A 44 15.25 6.46 5.45
C THR A 44 13.74 6.29 5.27
N ASN A 45 13.22 6.66 4.11
CA ASN A 45 11.82 6.38 3.73
C ASN A 45 11.76 5.66 2.38
N LEU A 46 11.12 4.49 2.36
CA LEU A 46 11.04 3.66 1.17
C LEU A 46 10.24 4.35 0.04
N CYS A 47 9.16 5.05 0.37
CA CYS A 47 8.35 5.76 -0.61
C CYS A 47 9.11 6.93 -1.24
N TYR A 48 9.87 7.69 -0.43
CA TYR A 48 10.74 8.75 -0.93
C TYR A 48 11.75 8.21 -1.96
N ASN A 49 12.40 7.08 -1.64
CA ASN A 49 13.40 6.47 -2.52
C ASN A 49 12.78 5.85 -3.79
N ALA A 50 11.54 5.38 -3.72
CA ALA A 50 10.86 4.75 -4.84
C ALA A 50 10.18 5.76 -5.78
N VAL A 51 9.79 6.94 -5.28
CA VAL A 51 8.95 7.91 -6.01
C VAL A 51 9.52 9.31 -5.94
N ASP A 52 9.61 9.89 -4.73
CA ASP A 52 9.77 11.33 -4.55
C ASP A 52 11.12 11.85 -5.05
N CYS A 53 12.19 11.08 -4.83
CA CYS A 53 13.54 11.45 -5.28
C CYS A 53 13.65 11.57 -6.81
N HIS A 54 12.71 10.98 -7.55
CA HIS A 54 12.67 11.01 -9.01
C HIS A 54 11.91 12.21 -9.58
N LEU A 55 11.11 12.91 -8.77
CA LEU A 55 10.29 14.05 -9.22
C LEU A 55 11.12 15.23 -9.70
N LYS A 56 12.34 15.40 -9.17
CA LYS A 56 13.23 16.50 -9.54
C LYS A 56 13.71 16.39 -10.98
N ASP A 57 14.15 15.20 -11.39
CA ASP A 57 14.90 15.01 -12.63
C ASP A 57 14.07 14.32 -13.73
N ARG A 58 13.04 13.54 -13.37
CA ARG A 58 12.24 12.75 -14.32
C ARG A 58 10.75 12.64 -13.96
N PRO A 59 10.06 13.76 -13.66
CA PRO A 59 8.67 13.74 -13.20
C PRO A 59 7.70 13.11 -14.22
N ASP A 60 7.94 13.32 -15.52
CA ASP A 60 7.07 12.86 -16.61
C ASP A 60 7.47 11.46 -17.15
N GLN A 61 8.51 10.83 -16.58
CA GLN A 61 8.86 9.46 -16.93
C GLN A 61 7.82 8.49 -16.33
N ILE A 62 7.38 7.51 -17.13
CA ILE A 62 6.50 6.43 -16.66
C ILE A 62 7.15 5.65 -15.51
N ALA A 63 6.44 5.56 -14.39
CA ALA A 63 6.86 4.89 -13.16
C ALA A 63 6.08 3.59 -12.91
N LEU A 64 4.79 3.56 -13.26
CA LEU A 64 3.90 2.41 -13.07
C LEU A 64 3.06 2.21 -14.33
N VAL A 65 3.03 0.98 -14.85
CA VAL A 65 2.09 0.58 -15.90
C VAL A 65 1.18 -0.51 -15.34
N ALA A 66 -0.08 -0.17 -15.14
CA ALA A 66 -1.11 -1.09 -14.68
C ALA A 66 -1.80 -1.71 -15.90
N VAL A 67 -1.48 -2.97 -16.17
CA VAL A 67 -2.06 -3.76 -17.27
C VAL A 67 -2.93 -4.87 -16.70
N SER A 68 -4.18 -4.92 -17.14
CA SER A 68 -5.12 -5.99 -16.84
C SER A 68 -5.51 -6.70 -18.12
N THR A 69 -4.96 -7.90 -18.35
CA THR A 69 -5.36 -8.79 -19.45
C THR A 69 -6.78 -9.33 -19.30
N GLU A 70 -7.34 -9.20 -18.10
CA GLU A 70 -8.68 -9.70 -17.74
C GLU A 70 -9.78 -8.68 -18.07
N THR A 71 -9.48 -7.38 -17.92
CA THR A 71 -10.42 -6.29 -18.24
C THR A 71 -10.03 -5.53 -19.52
N ASN A 72 -8.93 -5.94 -20.16
CA ASN A 72 -8.33 -5.25 -21.31
C ASN A 72 -8.11 -3.75 -21.07
N GLN A 73 -7.75 -3.41 -19.83
CA GLN A 73 -7.48 -2.06 -19.40
C GLN A 73 -5.98 -1.89 -19.19
N GLU A 74 -5.46 -0.76 -19.67
CA GLU A 74 -4.09 -0.34 -19.45
C GLU A 74 -4.07 1.11 -19.03
N LYS A 75 -3.30 1.41 -17.99
CA LYS A 75 -3.05 2.79 -17.56
C LYS A 75 -1.61 2.94 -17.09
N ALA A 76 -0.92 3.89 -17.68
CA ALA A 76 0.40 4.31 -17.25
C ALA A 76 0.30 5.52 -16.31
N TYR A 77 1.20 5.58 -15.34
CA TYR A 77 1.38 6.69 -14.42
C TYR A 77 2.84 7.13 -14.47
N THR A 78 3.06 8.42 -14.72
CA THR A 78 4.34 9.08 -14.54
C THR A 78 4.75 9.13 -13.07
N PHE A 79 6.01 9.46 -12.76
CA PHE A 79 6.42 9.67 -11.36
C PHE A 79 5.58 10.76 -10.67
N LYS A 80 5.26 11.84 -11.39
CA LYS A 80 4.40 12.92 -10.89
C LYS A 80 2.99 12.41 -10.54
N GLU A 81 2.35 11.69 -11.46
CA GLU A 81 1.01 11.15 -11.23
C GLU A 81 1.00 10.09 -10.12
N LEU A 82 2.00 9.21 -10.08
CA LEU A 82 2.14 8.22 -9.01
C LEU A 82 2.29 8.89 -7.65
N HIS A 83 3.14 9.93 -7.55
CA HIS A 83 3.30 10.70 -6.33
C HIS A 83 1.97 11.32 -5.86
N GLU A 84 1.19 11.90 -6.77
CA GLU A 84 -0.13 12.46 -6.48
C GLU A 84 -1.11 11.39 -5.98
N GLU A 85 -1.20 10.23 -6.63
CA GLU A 85 -2.09 9.15 -6.19
C GLU A 85 -1.70 8.57 -4.83
N VAL A 86 -0.39 8.43 -4.57
CA VAL A 86 0.09 8.00 -3.25
C VAL A 86 -0.27 9.04 -2.19
N ASN A 87 -0.11 10.34 -2.46
CA ASN A 87 -0.50 11.38 -1.51
C ASN A 87 -2.00 11.41 -1.23
N ARG A 88 -2.84 11.19 -2.25
CA ARG A 88 -4.29 11.04 -2.07
C ARG A 88 -4.60 9.86 -1.16
N MET A 89 -3.95 8.71 -1.37
CA MET A 89 -4.12 7.54 -0.49
C MET A 89 -3.64 7.81 0.94
N VAL A 90 -2.52 8.51 1.12
CA VAL A 90 -2.05 8.92 2.44
C VAL A 90 -3.04 9.85 3.14
N ALA A 91 -3.68 10.77 2.41
CA ALA A 91 -4.68 11.66 2.98
C ALA A 91 -5.89 10.87 3.52
N ILE A 92 -6.36 9.87 2.76
CA ILE A 92 -7.42 8.94 3.21
C ILE A 92 -6.97 8.20 4.48
N TYR A 93 -5.73 7.70 4.51
CA TYR A 93 -5.20 6.99 5.68
C TYR A 93 -5.14 7.88 6.92
N LYS A 94 -4.62 9.11 6.79
CA LYS A 94 -4.54 10.08 7.89
C LYS A 94 -5.93 10.50 8.37
N ALA A 95 -6.88 10.71 7.46
CA ALA A 95 -8.28 11.03 7.81
C ALA A 95 -8.95 9.88 8.60
N ASN A 96 -8.49 8.65 8.41
CA ASN A 96 -8.92 7.46 9.16
C ASN A 96 -7.96 7.10 10.31
N GLY A 97 -7.11 8.04 10.72
CA GLY A 97 -6.29 7.92 11.92
C GLY A 97 -5.10 6.96 11.82
N ILE A 98 -4.68 6.54 10.62
CA ILE A 98 -3.51 5.69 10.45
C ILE A 98 -2.24 6.48 10.75
N GLN A 99 -1.38 5.91 11.60
CA GLN A 99 -0.13 6.49 12.07
C GLN A 99 1.04 5.52 11.91
N LYS A 100 2.26 6.00 12.19
CA LYS A 100 3.46 5.16 12.18
C LYS A 100 3.31 3.97 13.12
N GLY A 101 3.60 2.77 12.63
CA GLY A 101 3.47 1.51 13.38
C GLY A 101 2.07 0.87 13.33
N ASP A 102 1.04 1.59 12.88
CA ASP A 102 -0.27 0.98 12.63
C ASP A 102 -0.18 -0.02 11.47
N ARG A 103 -0.98 -1.09 11.53
CA ARG A 103 -1.04 -2.11 10.49
C ARG A 103 -2.23 -1.88 9.56
N VAL A 104 -1.96 -1.94 8.26
CA VAL A 104 -2.96 -1.86 7.20
C VAL A 104 -2.94 -3.16 6.42
N LEU A 105 -4.05 -3.91 6.45
CA LEU A 105 -4.16 -5.14 5.67
C LEU A 105 -4.63 -4.79 4.26
N ILE A 106 -3.94 -5.29 3.24
CA ILE A 106 -4.24 -5.03 1.84
C ILE A 106 -4.66 -6.35 1.19
N CYS A 107 -5.93 -6.47 0.86
CA CYS A 107 -6.52 -7.62 0.17
C CYS A 107 -7.12 -7.14 -1.16
N MET A 108 -6.26 -6.86 -2.15
CA MET A 108 -6.66 -6.29 -3.43
C MET A 108 -6.21 -7.14 -4.62
N PRO A 109 -6.92 -7.05 -5.76
CA PRO A 109 -6.43 -7.60 -7.01
C PRO A 109 -5.22 -6.81 -7.52
N MET A 110 -4.61 -7.27 -8.61
CA MET A 110 -3.46 -6.61 -9.24
C MET A 110 -3.87 -5.33 -10.00
N ILE A 111 -4.25 -4.29 -9.26
CA ILE A 111 -4.64 -2.96 -9.75
C ILE A 111 -3.67 -1.88 -9.25
N ALA A 112 -3.67 -0.70 -9.86
CA ALA A 112 -2.76 0.39 -9.51
C ALA A 112 -2.92 0.85 -8.04
N GLU A 113 -4.16 0.86 -7.56
CA GLU A 113 -4.54 1.22 -6.20
C GLU A 113 -3.87 0.35 -5.14
N ALA A 114 -3.52 -0.90 -5.48
CA ALA A 114 -2.71 -1.76 -4.60
C ALA A 114 -1.30 -1.20 -4.40
N CYS A 115 -0.66 -0.70 -5.46
CA CYS A 115 0.61 0.00 -5.35
C CYS A 115 0.47 1.29 -4.54
N PHE A 116 -0.60 2.05 -4.74
CA PHE A 116 -0.84 3.29 -3.99
C PHE A 116 -0.99 3.01 -2.49
N ALA A 117 -1.76 1.98 -2.13
CA ALA A 117 -1.97 1.55 -0.75
C ALA A 117 -0.67 1.13 -0.04
N MET A 118 0.19 0.36 -0.72
CA MET A 118 1.49 -0.07 -0.17
C MET A 118 2.44 1.11 0.01
N LEU A 119 2.58 1.95 -1.03
CA LEU A 119 3.45 3.13 -1.00
C LEU A 119 2.97 4.16 0.03
N ALA A 120 1.66 4.30 0.22
CA ALA A 120 1.10 5.16 1.25
C ALA A 120 1.47 4.68 2.67
N CYS A 121 1.41 3.37 2.93
CA CYS A 121 1.89 2.81 4.20
C CYS A 121 3.37 3.12 4.42
N ALA A 122 4.20 2.83 3.40
CA ALA A 122 5.63 3.10 3.43
C ALA A 122 5.95 4.60 3.65
N ARG A 123 5.14 5.51 3.09
CA ARG A 123 5.32 6.96 3.25
C ARG A 123 5.10 7.43 4.69
N ILE A 124 4.08 6.91 5.38
CA ILE A 124 3.77 7.33 6.77
C ILE A 124 4.33 6.41 7.85
N GLY A 125 5.12 5.40 7.46
CA GLY A 125 5.67 4.42 8.39
C GLY A 125 4.63 3.46 8.98
N ALA A 126 3.49 3.30 8.33
CA ALA A 126 2.56 2.21 8.64
C ALA A 126 3.06 0.89 8.04
N ILE A 127 2.62 -0.22 8.63
CA ILE A 127 3.04 -1.57 8.25
C ILE A 127 1.95 -2.17 7.35
N HIS A 128 2.26 -2.42 6.08
CA HIS A 128 1.33 -3.07 5.18
C HIS A 128 1.44 -4.60 5.28
N SER A 129 0.31 -5.29 5.49
CA SER A 129 0.19 -6.75 5.41
C SER A 129 -0.55 -7.10 4.13
N VAL A 130 0.16 -7.57 3.11
CA VAL A 130 -0.42 -7.81 1.78
C VAL A 130 -0.85 -9.25 1.66
N GLU A 131 -2.14 -9.45 1.39
CA GLU A 131 -2.74 -10.76 1.24
C GLU A 131 -3.24 -10.96 -0.19
N PHE A 132 -3.13 -12.21 -0.66
CA PHE A 132 -3.65 -12.57 -1.97
C PHE A 132 -5.18 -12.56 -1.96
N GLY A 133 -5.79 -11.77 -2.85
CA GLY A 133 -7.24 -11.57 -2.87
C GLY A 133 -8.11 -12.79 -3.19
N GLY A 134 -7.52 -13.95 -3.46
CA GLY A 134 -8.25 -15.21 -3.64
C GLY A 134 -8.19 -16.17 -2.44
N PHE A 135 -7.73 -15.72 -1.27
CA PHE A 135 -7.75 -16.57 -0.08
C PHE A 135 -9.17 -16.91 0.36
N ALA A 136 -9.33 -18.12 0.89
CA ALA A 136 -10.57 -18.50 1.57
C ALA A 136 -10.75 -17.65 2.84
N SER A 137 -12.01 -17.35 3.18
CA SER A 137 -12.40 -16.46 4.29
C SER A 137 -11.75 -16.85 5.62
N HIS A 138 -11.66 -18.15 5.92
CA HIS A 138 -10.98 -18.66 7.12
C HIS A 138 -9.49 -18.32 7.15
N SER A 139 -8.78 -18.44 6.01
CA SER A 139 -7.36 -18.11 5.93
C SER A 139 -7.11 -16.61 6.07
N LEU A 140 -8.05 -15.79 5.61
CA LEU A 140 -8.00 -14.34 5.78
C LEU A 140 -8.30 -13.94 7.23
N ALA A 141 -9.26 -14.61 7.89
CA ALA A 141 -9.59 -14.36 9.28
C ALA A 141 -8.38 -14.54 10.21
N SER A 142 -7.61 -15.63 10.05
CA SER A 142 -6.42 -15.86 10.88
C SER A 142 -5.36 -14.78 10.71
N ARG A 143 -5.25 -14.19 9.52
CA ARG A 143 -4.34 -13.05 9.25
C ARG A 143 -4.85 -11.75 9.85
N ILE A 144 -6.17 -11.55 9.86
CA ILE A 144 -6.77 -10.40 10.54
C ILE A 144 -6.51 -10.49 12.04
N ASP A 145 -6.65 -11.67 12.65
CA ASP A 145 -6.38 -11.87 14.08
C ASP A 145 -4.91 -11.69 14.47
N ASP A 146 -3.99 -12.16 13.63
CA ASP A 146 -2.55 -12.00 13.85
C ASP A 146 -2.12 -10.55 13.62
N ALA A 147 -2.49 -9.99 12.48
CA ALA A 147 -2.08 -8.66 12.07
C ALA A 147 -2.89 -7.53 12.70
N LYS A 148 -4.00 -7.80 13.42
CA LYS A 148 -4.88 -6.81 14.09
C LYS A 148 -4.89 -5.43 13.38
N PRO A 149 -5.33 -5.37 12.11
CA PRO A 149 -5.16 -4.19 11.27
C PRO A 149 -6.12 -3.07 11.71
N LYS A 150 -5.67 -1.83 11.67
CA LYS A 150 -6.53 -0.67 11.94
C LYS A 150 -7.43 -0.34 10.75
N LEU A 151 -6.96 -0.63 9.55
CA LEU A 151 -7.68 -0.47 8.29
C LEU A 151 -7.44 -1.69 7.40
N ILE A 152 -8.49 -2.15 6.73
CA ILE A 152 -8.37 -3.08 5.61
C ILE A 152 -8.63 -2.33 4.31
N VAL A 153 -7.78 -2.50 3.30
CA VAL A 153 -8.00 -1.98 1.94
C VAL A 153 -8.28 -3.15 1.01
N THR A 154 -9.39 -3.08 0.28
CA THR A 154 -9.82 -4.13 -0.63
C THR A 154 -10.44 -3.54 -1.91
N ALA A 155 -10.79 -4.42 -2.85
CA ALA A 155 -11.67 -4.08 -3.95
C ALA A 155 -13.00 -4.83 -3.78
N GLU A 156 -14.04 -4.42 -4.48
CA GLU A 156 -15.28 -5.18 -4.53
C GLU A 156 -15.06 -6.58 -5.12
N ALA A 157 -14.24 -6.67 -6.17
CA ALA A 157 -13.91 -7.91 -6.86
C ALA A 157 -12.57 -7.86 -7.61
N GLY A 158 -11.97 -9.03 -7.79
CA GLY A 158 -10.93 -9.31 -8.79
C GLY A 158 -11.52 -9.71 -10.15
N ALA A 159 -10.65 -9.89 -11.15
CA ALA A 159 -11.00 -10.56 -12.41
C ALA A 159 -9.97 -11.65 -12.70
N ARG A 160 -10.43 -12.85 -13.11
CA ARG A 160 -9.57 -13.99 -13.45
C ARG A 160 -10.25 -14.90 -14.45
N GLY A 161 -9.58 -15.23 -15.55
CA GLY A 161 -10.15 -16.06 -16.62
C GLY A 161 -11.43 -15.47 -17.22
N GLY A 162 -11.50 -14.15 -17.36
CA GLY A 162 -12.66 -13.42 -17.88
C GLY A 162 -13.87 -13.37 -16.94
N LYS A 163 -13.73 -13.82 -15.68
CA LYS A 163 -14.81 -13.82 -14.69
C LYS A 163 -14.46 -12.93 -13.51
N ALA A 164 -15.47 -12.27 -12.96
CA ALA A 164 -15.33 -11.55 -11.71
C ALA A 164 -15.17 -12.51 -10.53
N VAL A 165 -14.30 -12.17 -9.59
CA VAL A 165 -14.07 -12.92 -8.35
C VAL A 165 -14.46 -12.00 -7.19
N PRO A 166 -15.62 -12.20 -6.54
CA PRO A 166 -16.13 -11.26 -5.54
C PRO A 166 -15.29 -11.33 -4.27
N TYR A 167 -14.66 -10.21 -3.89
CA TYR A 167 -13.78 -10.13 -2.72
C TYR A 167 -14.54 -9.66 -1.49
N LYS A 168 -15.49 -8.73 -1.68
CA LYS A 168 -16.25 -8.16 -0.56
C LYS A 168 -16.99 -9.21 0.28
N PRO A 169 -17.72 -10.20 -0.30
CA PRO A 169 -18.36 -11.25 0.49
C PRO A 169 -17.36 -12.12 1.27
N LEU A 170 -16.22 -12.46 0.65
CA LEU A 170 -15.16 -13.23 1.31
C LEU A 170 -14.54 -12.48 2.49
N LEU A 171 -14.32 -11.17 2.33
CA LEU A 171 -13.83 -10.31 3.40
C LEU A 171 -14.86 -10.17 4.52
N ASP A 172 -16.15 -10.01 4.21
CA ASP A 172 -17.21 -9.91 5.22
C ASP A 172 -17.33 -11.19 6.04
N GLU A 173 -17.24 -12.35 5.39
CA GLU A 173 -17.19 -13.65 6.06
C GLU A 173 -15.94 -13.75 6.94
N ALA A 174 -14.77 -13.37 6.43
CA ALA A 174 -13.53 -13.38 7.21
C ALA A 174 -13.63 -12.47 8.46
N ILE A 175 -14.19 -11.26 8.31
CA ILE A 175 -14.43 -10.33 9.42
C ILE A 175 -15.46 -10.90 10.41
N THR A 176 -16.38 -11.76 9.96
CA THR A 176 -17.32 -12.44 10.87
C THR A 176 -16.60 -13.51 11.71
N LEU A 177 -15.67 -14.24 11.11
CA LEU A 177 -14.94 -15.36 11.73
C LEU A 177 -13.83 -14.94 12.71
N THR A 178 -13.17 -13.81 12.45
CA THR A 178 -12.05 -13.28 13.28
C THR A 178 -12.52 -12.79 14.65
N GLU A 179 -11.68 -12.89 15.69
CA GLU A 179 -11.96 -12.30 17.01
C GLU A 179 -11.74 -10.79 16.99
N TYR A 180 -10.70 -10.33 16.31
CA TYR A 180 -10.38 -8.91 16.15
C TYR A 180 -11.25 -8.29 15.05
N LYS A 181 -12.15 -7.37 15.41
CA LYS A 181 -13.03 -6.68 14.45
C LYS A 181 -12.38 -5.37 13.95
N PRO A 182 -11.93 -5.29 12.68
CA PRO A 182 -11.38 -4.04 12.14
C PRO A 182 -12.46 -2.96 12.06
N GLU A 183 -12.11 -1.74 12.42
CA GLU A 183 -13.07 -0.62 12.48
C GLU A 183 -13.46 -0.09 11.10
N LYS A 184 -12.55 -0.14 10.13
CA LYS A 184 -12.72 0.45 8.79
C LYS A 184 -12.27 -0.49 7.69
N VAL A 185 -13.00 -0.45 6.58
CA VAL A 185 -12.67 -1.11 5.31
C VAL A 185 -12.75 -0.09 4.19
N LEU A 186 -11.65 0.16 3.49
CA LEU A 186 -11.61 1.01 2.30
C LEU A 186 -11.77 0.14 1.05
N ILE A 187 -12.80 0.42 0.25
CA ILE A 187 -13.19 -0.40 -0.90
C ILE A 187 -12.95 0.38 -2.19
N VAL A 188 -12.15 -0.19 -3.08
CA VAL A 188 -12.04 0.24 -4.48
C VAL A 188 -13.15 -0.43 -5.27
N ASN A 189 -14.15 0.32 -5.70
CA ASN A 189 -15.22 -0.19 -6.55
C ASN A 189 -14.81 -0.14 -8.03
N ARG A 190 -14.57 -1.31 -8.63
CA ARG A 190 -14.20 -1.45 -10.05
C ARG A 190 -15.41 -1.76 -10.95
N GLY A 191 -16.61 -1.87 -10.39
CA GLY A 191 -17.86 -2.12 -11.12
C GLY A 191 -17.97 -3.52 -11.73
N LEU A 192 -17.26 -4.52 -11.21
CA LEU A 192 -17.29 -5.88 -11.75
C LEU A 192 -18.42 -6.74 -11.18
N THR A 193 -18.87 -6.45 -9.97
CA THR A 193 -19.96 -7.16 -9.29
C THR A 193 -20.72 -6.22 -8.36
N ASP A 194 -21.99 -6.50 -8.14
CA ASP A 194 -22.72 -5.89 -7.03
C ASP A 194 -22.17 -6.34 -5.68
N PHE A 195 -22.24 -5.46 -4.68
CA PHE A 195 -21.84 -5.77 -3.31
C PHE A 195 -22.62 -4.91 -2.32
N THR A 196 -22.66 -5.36 -1.07
CA THR A 196 -23.30 -4.61 0.02
C THR A 196 -22.25 -3.92 0.88
N THR A 197 -22.54 -2.67 1.29
CA THR A 197 -21.71 -1.89 2.20
C THR A 197 -22.29 -1.89 3.61
N ILE A 198 -21.44 -1.95 4.63
CA ILE A 198 -21.82 -1.81 6.04
C ILE A 198 -21.57 -0.37 6.48
N ALA A 199 -22.65 0.34 6.82
CA ALA A 199 -22.59 1.73 7.27
C ALA A 199 -21.68 1.89 8.50
N GLY A 200 -20.85 2.94 8.49
CA GLY A 200 -19.89 3.22 9.56
C GLY A 200 -18.58 2.43 9.49
N ARG A 201 -18.53 1.29 8.79
CA ARG A 201 -17.31 0.48 8.60
C ARG A 201 -16.73 0.65 7.20
N ASP A 202 -17.56 0.52 6.17
CA ASP A 202 -17.13 0.49 4.78
C ASP A 202 -17.05 1.91 4.19
N LEU A 203 -15.91 2.23 3.58
CA LEU A 203 -15.59 3.50 2.96
C LEU A 203 -15.40 3.29 1.45
N ASP A 204 -15.99 4.15 0.64
CA ASP A 204 -15.77 4.14 -0.81
C ASP A 204 -14.52 4.95 -1.17
N TYR A 205 -13.56 4.29 -1.84
CA TYR A 205 -12.29 4.91 -2.20
C TYR A 205 -12.47 6.15 -3.08
N ALA A 206 -13.36 6.12 -4.07
CA ALA A 206 -13.55 7.26 -4.98
C ALA A 206 -14.07 8.49 -4.22
N THR A 207 -15.03 8.29 -3.33
CA THR A 207 -15.60 9.31 -2.45
C THR A 207 -14.54 9.88 -1.50
N GLU A 208 -13.79 9.02 -0.80
CA GLU A 208 -12.74 9.45 0.13
C GLU A 208 -11.58 10.17 -0.59
N ARG A 209 -11.24 9.74 -1.81
CA ARG A 209 -10.24 10.39 -2.66
C ARG A 209 -10.67 11.80 -3.07
N GLN A 210 -11.95 12.03 -3.34
CA GLN A 210 -12.48 13.36 -3.66
C GLN A 210 -12.51 14.29 -2.44
N LYS A 211 -12.97 13.79 -1.28
CA LYS A 211 -13.02 14.56 -0.03
C LYS A 211 -11.65 15.10 0.38
N ASN A 212 -10.61 14.31 0.16
CA ASN A 212 -9.24 14.63 0.58
C ASN A 212 -8.37 15.18 -0.56
N TYR A 213 -8.97 15.62 -1.67
CA TYR A 213 -8.23 16.04 -2.87
C TYR A 213 -7.29 17.24 -2.65
N SER A 214 -7.63 18.13 -1.72
CA SER A 214 -6.88 19.36 -1.43
C SER A 214 -5.81 19.22 -0.33
N TRP A 215 -5.66 18.03 0.28
CA TRP A 215 -4.67 17.83 1.32
C TRP A 215 -3.25 17.84 0.74
N GLN A 216 -2.52 18.92 0.98
CA GLN A 216 -1.07 18.93 0.81
C GLN A 216 -0.44 18.22 2.00
N ILE A 217 0.23 17.10 1.73
CA ILE A 217 0.96 16.36 2.76
C ILE A 217 2.41 16.77 2.68
N ASP A 218 2.82 17.62 3.61
CA ASP A 218 4.22 18.00 3.75
C ASP A 218 5.07 16.77 4.07
N LEU A 219 6.15 16.61 3.30
CA LEU A 219 7.14 15.55 3.44
C LEU A 219 7.94 15.64 4.76
N LEU A 220 7.73 16.70 5.54
CA LEU A 220 8.45 17.02 6.78
C LEU A 220 8.07 16.14 7.99
N TYR A 221 7.12 15.21 7.84
CA TYR A 221 6.71 14.28 8.91
C TYR A 221 7.36 12.89 8.80
N LEU A 222 8.57 12.81 8.24
CA LEU A 222 9.41 11.61 8.24
C LEU A 222 10.33 11.57 9.47
#